data_AF-A0A1I2IM44-F1
#
_entry.id   AF-A0A1I2IM44-F1
#
_cell.length_a   1.000
_cell.length_b   1.000
_cell.length_c   1.000
_cell.angle_alpha   90.00
_cell.angle_beta   90.00
_cell.angle_gamma   90.00
#
_symmetry.space_group_name_H-M   'P 1'
#
loop_
_entity.id
_entity.type
_entity.pdbx_description
1 polymer ?
#
loop_
_entity_poly.entity_id
_entity_poly.type
_entity_poly.pdbx_seq_one_letter_code
_entity_poly.pdbx_strand_id
1 'polypeptide(L)'
;MLPAMLPRQPVLDPAAAYPLITGLRDALDSGDWPACRALLDAAGPVERTELTTVGLAEPGLATFLRGVLDGDPGDGAAAVLLGRHLLGADGPVAAERLLVDAAARSPRDPAIWTTRLSTARELRLGRSEADRRYGRLAEIDPHHLPGQREYLRQLCPEPGGDWEPAHTFARTAAESAPPGSFGPVLIAEAHLEHRRAEHGRRASAGRRYLAADEVRAELYEAARRSVWHADFRHGHGWVRVTSTFAMVFALLDDRPAADSLLTALGDLGSAYPWDHLGDPGSVIVKYRRRAAGGGT
;
A
#
# COMPACT_ATOMS: atom_id res chain seq x y z
N MET A 1 37.23 18.38 -8.42
CA MET A 1 36.10 17.51 -8.06
C MET A 1 35.11 18.37 -7.28
N LEU A 2 33.89 18.54 -7.77
CA LEU A 2 32.82 19.15 -6.98
C LEU A 2 32.55 18.23 -5.77
N PRO A 3 32.37 18.76 -4.55
CA PRO A 3 32.00 17.93 -3.41
C PRO A 3 30.68 17.21 -3.73
N ALA A 4 30.65 15.89 -3.54
CA ALA A 4 29.42 15.13 -3.68
C ALA A 4 28.38 15.74 -2.74
N MET A 5 27.37 16.41 -3.30
CA MET A 5 26.27 16.97 -2.52
C MET A 5 25.64 15.82 -1.73
N LEU A 6 25.47 16.02 -0.42
CA LEU A 6 24.75 15.06 0.42
C LEU A 6 23.37 14.83 -0.23
N PRO A 7 22.92 13.57 -0.38
CA PRO A 7 21.61 13.29 -0.94
C PRO A 7 20.57 14.02 -0.10
N ARG A 8 19.66 14.73 -0.78
CA ARG A 8 18.54 15.41 -0.11
C ARG A 8 17.67 14.40 0.62
N GLN A 9 17.17 14.81 1.79
CA GLN A 9 16.18 14.05 2.53
C GLN A 9 14.93 13.87 1.66
N PRO A 10 14.35 12.67 1.59
CA PRO A 10 13.12 12.45 0.83
C PRO A 10 11.95 13.18 1.50
N VAL A 11 11.05 13.71 0.68
CA VAL A 11 9.76 14.22 1.12
C VAL A 11 8.82 13.03 1.33
N LEU A 12 8.57 12.70 2.60
CA LEU A 12 7.75 11.55 3.00
C LEU A 12 6.26 11.88 3.18
N ASP A 13 5.89 13.16 3.27
CA ASP A 13 4.48 13.54 3.36
C ASP A 13 3.78 13.22 2.04
N PRO A 14 2.81 12.29 2.02
CA PRO A 14 2.12 11.91 0.78
C PRO A 14 1.39 13.09 0.12
N ALA A 15 1.06 14.16 0.86
CA ALA A 15 0.47 15.38 0.28
C ALA A 15 1.37 16.05 -0.78
N ALA A 16 2.68 15.81 -0.74
CA ALA A 16 3.61 16.29 -1.76
C ALA A 16 3.39 15.64 -3.14
N ALA A 17 2.86 14.41 -3.17
CA ALA A 17 2.58 13.67 -4.39
C ALA A 17 1.09 13.64 -4.75
N TYR A 18 0.20 13.82 -3.78
CA TYR A 18 -1.25 13.63 -3.93
C TYR A 18 -2.01 14.84 -3.36
N PRO A 19 -2.34 15.85 -4.18
CA PRO A 19 -2.89 17.13 -3.70
C PRO A 19 -4.21 17.03 -2.92
N LEU A 20 -5.04 16.03 -3.19
CA LEU A 20 -6.31 15.83 -2.47
C LEU A 20 -6.11 15.55 -0.97
N ILE A 21 -4.93 15.09 -0.56
CA ILE A 21 -4.63 14.83 0.86
C ILE A 21 -4.66 16.13 1.67
N THR A 22 -4.10 17.23 1.16
CA THR A 22 -4.12 18.51 1.87
C THR A 22 -5.55 18.99 2.09
N GLY A 23 -6.36 19.00 1.03
CA GLY A 23 -7.77 19.41 1.14
C GLY A 23 -8.56 18.52 2.09
N LEU A 24 -8.30 17.21 2.11
CA LEU A 24 -8.99 16.29 3.02
C LEU A 24 -8.57 16.51 4.48
N ARG A 25 -7.29 16.80 4.75
CA ARG A 25 -6.81 17.17 6.09
C ARG A 25 -7.50 18.46 6.55
N ASP A 26 -7.48 19.51 5.72
CA ASP A 26 -8.08 20.81 6.06
C ASP A 26 -9.58 20.69 6.37
N ALA A 27 -10.30 19.87 5.59
CA ALA A 27 -11.73 19.62 5.78
C ALA A 27 -12.02 18.82 7.06
N LEU A 28 -11.21 17.80 7.37
CA LEU A 28 -11.33 17.02 8.61
C LEU A 28 -11.02 17.88 9.84
N ASP A 29 -9.96 18.69 9.79
CA ASP A 29 -9.55 19.60 10.87
C ASP A 29 -10.62 20.67 11.16
N SER A 30 -11.35 21.10 10.12
CA SER A 30 -12.44 22.06 10.23
C SER A 30 -13.78 21.43 10.62
N GLY A 31 -13.88 20.09 10.70
CA GLY A 31 -15.13 19.37 10.91
C GLY A 31 -16.14 19.52 9.76
N ASP A 32 -15.67 19.83 8.54
CA ASP A 32 -16.52 20.02 7.36
C ASP A 32 -16.70 18.70 6.61
N TRP A 33 -17.68 17.90 7.06
CA TRP A 33 -17.99 16.63 6.41
C TRP A 33 -18.44 16.79 4.94
N PRO A 34 -19.30 17.76 4.57
CA PRO A 34 -19.62 18.02 3.17
C PRO A 34 -18.39 18.25 2.28
N ALA A 35 -17.40 19.02 2.74
CA ALA A 35 -16.14 19.21 2.00
C ALA A 35 -15.31 17.91 1.90
N CYS A 36 -15.20 17.14 2.99
CA CYS A 36 -14.56 15.83 2.98
C CYS A 36 -15.21 14.91 1.93
N ARG A 37 -16.54 14.87 1.93
CA ARG A 37 -17.33 14.05 1.03
C ARG A 37 -17.13 14.43 -0.43
N ALA A 38 -17.13 15.73 -0.75
CA ALA A 38 -16.89 16.22 -2.10
C ALA A 38 -15.52 15.78 -2.65
N LEU A 39 -14.47 15.82 -1.82
CA LEU A 39 -13.13 15.36 -2.20
C LEU A 39 -13.07 13.85 -2.43
N LEU A 40 -13.70 13.06 -1.55
CA LEU A 40 -13.75 11.61 -1.66
C LEU A 40 -14.60 11.11 -2.84
N ASP A 41 -15.60 11.89 -3.28
CA ASP A 41 -16.44 11.59 -4.44
C ASP A 41 -15.80 11.99 -5.77
N ALA A 42 -14.91 13.00 -5.76
CA ALA A 42 -14.13 13.38 -6.93
C ALA A 42 -13.00 12.38 -7.25
N ALA A 43 -12.56 11.59 -6.27
CA ALA A 43 -11.49 10.62 -6.41
C ALA A 43 -11.93 9.34 -7.15
N GLY A 44 -11.04 8.80 -7.99
CA GLY A 44 -11.22 7.46 -8.55
C GLY A 44 -11.22 6.37 -7.46
N PRO A 45 -11.74 5.16 -7.73
CA PRO A 45 -11.95 4.13 -6.70
C PRO A 45 -10.72 3.81 -5.83
N VAL A 46 -9.55 3.64 -6.46
CA VAL A 46 -8.29 3.35 -5.75
C VAL A 46 -7.85 4.54 -4.89
N GLU A 47 -7.87 5.76 -5.44
CA GLU A 47 -7.48 6.97 -4.71
C GLU A 47 -8.43 7.23 -3.55
N ARG A 48 -9.75 7.05 -3.75
CA ARG A 48 -10.74 7.16 -2.68
C ARG A 48 -10.41 6.21 -1.52
N THR A 49 -10.12 4.94 -1.80
CA THR A 49 -9.72 3.98 -0.76
C THR A 49 -8.45 4.43 -0.02
N GLU A 50 -7.44 4.91 -0.73
CA GLU A 50 -6.19 5.37 -0.11
C GLU A 50 -6.40 6.67 0.71
N LEU A 51 -7.27 7.58 0.27
CA LEU A 51 -7.64 8.78 1.01
C LEU A 51 -8.32 8.46 2.34
N THR A 52 -8.97 7.29 2.49
CA THR A 52 -9.52 6.87 3.79
C THR A 52 -8.46 6.55 4.86
N THR A 53 -7.17 6.64 4.52
CA THR A 53 -6.07 6.53 5.47
C THR A 53 -5.61 7.87 6.06
N VAL A 54 -6.13 8.99 5.55
CA VAL A 54 -5.75 10.34 5.97
C VAL A 54 -6.37 10.67 7.33
N GLY A 55 -5.60 11.33 8.20
CA GLY A 55 -6.09 11.86 9.48
C GLY A 55 -6.39 10.79 10.55
N LEU A 56 -6.06 9.52 10.33
CA LEU A 56 -6.42 8.44 11.27
C LEU A 56 -5.84 8.61 12.69
N ALA A 57 -4.81 9.44 12.87
CA ALA A 57 -4.22 9.73 14.17
C ALA A 57 -4.87 10.92 14.90
N GLU A 58 -5.78 11.66 14.25
CA GLU A 58 -6.31 12.91 14.80
C GLU A 58 -7.23 12.66 16.01
N PRO A 59 -6.98 13.32 17.15
CA PRO A 59 -7.86 13.25 18.31
C PRO A 59 -9.26 13.76 17.96
N GLY A 60 -10.30 13.00 18.33
CA GLY A 60 -11.69 13.39 18.10
C GLY A 60 -12.27 12.98 16.76
N LEU A 61 -11.47 12.43 15.83
CA LEU A 61 -11.96 11.90 14.55
C LEU A 61 -13.10 10.88 14.74
N ALA A 62 -12.95 9.96 15.70
CA ALA A 62 -13.99 8.97 15.99
C ALA A 62 -15.32 9.61 16.42
N THR A 63 -15.27 10.63 17.27
CA THR A 63 -16.46 11.34 17.76
C THR A 63 -17.14 12.07 16.62
N PHE A 64 -16.36 12.78 15.79
CA PHE A 64 -16.86 13.48 14.62
C PHE A 64 -17.56 12.53 13.64
N LEU A 65 -16.89 11.44 13.24
CA LEU A 65 -17.44 10.48 12.29
C LEU A 65 -18.65 9.70 12.83
N ARG A 66 -18.72 9.44 14.14
CA ARG A 66 -19.94 8.90 14.77
C ARG A 66 -21.11 9.88 14.62
N GLY A 67 -20.89 11.17 14.88
CA GLY A 67 -21.91 12.20 14.67
C GLY A 67 -22.39 12.30 13.21
N VAL A 68 -21.49 12.13 12.25
CA VAL A 68 -21.86 12.03 10.82
C VAL A 68 -22.77 10.82 10.59
N LEU A 69 -22.40 9.64 11.10
CA LEU A 69 -23.17 8.41 10.93
C LEU A 69 -24.49 8.38 11.72
N ASP A 70 -24.61 9.14 12.81
CA ASP A 70 -25.88 9.34 13.52
C ASP A 70 -26.86 10.13 12.65
N GLY A 71 -26.37 11.09 11.85
CA GLY A 71 -27.18 11.87 10.90
C GLY A 71 -27.46 11.14 9.59
N ASP A 72 -26.48 10.40 9.06
CA ASP A 72 -26.61 9.55 7.87
C ASP A 72 -25.92 8.19 8.07
N PRO A 73 -26.66 7.18 8.57
CA PRO A 73 -26.12 5.82 8.73
C PRO A 73 -25.73 5.15 7.41
N GLY A 74 -26.08 5.74 6.26
CA GLY A 74 -25.75 5.27 4.92
C GLY A 74 -24.43 5.80 4.36
N ASP A 75 -23.73 6.70 5.07
CA ASP A 75 -22.49 7.27 4.54
C ASP A 75 -21.34 6.26 4.60
N GLY A 76 -21.14 5.56 3.47
CA GLY A 76 -20.08 4.57 3.32
C GLY A 76 -18.67 5.13 3.49
N ALA A 77 -18.42 6.41 3.16
CA ALA A 77 -17.08 6.98 3.33
C ALA A 77 -16.80 7.27 4.81
N ALA A 78 -17.78 7.81 5.53
CA ALA A 78 -17.66 8.00 6.97
C ALA A 78 -17.46 6.65 7.69
N ALA A 79 -18.22 5.62 7.29
CA ALA A 79 -18.10 4.28 7.84
C ALA A 79 -16.71 3.65 7.60
N VAL A 80 -16.14 3.83 6.40
CA VAL A 80 -14.78 3.33 6.10
C VAL A 80 -13.72 4.09 6.89
N LEU A 81 -13.76 5.43 6.89
CA LEU A 81 -12.82 6.24 7.66
C LEU A 81 -12.85 5.89 9.15
N LEU A 82 -14.06 5.77 9.72
CA LEU A 82 -14.22 5.39 11.11
C LEU A 82 -13.73 3.96 11.34
N GLY A 83 -14.12 3.01 10.49
CA GLY A 83 -13.65 1.61 10.58
C GLY A 83 -12.13 1.49 10.57
N ARG A 84 -11.45 2.27 9.73
CA ARG A 84 -9.99 2.34 9.67
C ARG A 84 -9.35 2.98 10.90
N HIS A 85 -9.97 4.02 11.45
CA HIS A 85 -9.52 4.63 12.71
C HIS A 85 -9.66 3.64 13.87
N LEU A 86 -10.79 2.95 13.97
CA LEU A 86 -11.06 1.97 15.02
C LEU A 86 -10.08 0.79 15.01
N LEU A 87 -9.59 0.36 13.84
CA LEU A 87 -8.57 -0.69 13.74
C LEU A 87 -7.30 -0.35 14.55
N GLY A 88 -6.92 0.93 14.65
CA GLY A 88 -5.74 1.38 15.41
C GLY A 88 -6.03 1.80 16.85
N ALA A 89 -7.22 2.33 17.13
CA ALA A 89 -7.55 2.92 18.43
C ALA A 89 -8.35 1.98 19.36
N ASP A 90 -9.54 1.56 18.91
CA ASP A 90 -10.53 0.83 19.74
C ASP A 90 -10.49 -0.70 19.51
N GLY A 91 -9.79 -1.15 18.47
CA GLY A 91 -9.57 -2.55 18.12
C GLY A 91 -10.49 -3.10 17.02
N PRO A 92 -10.15 -4.27 16.47
CA PRO A 92 -10.74 -4.76 15.22
C PRO A 92 -12.19 -5.27 15.34
N VAL A 93 -12.68 -5.57 16.56
CA VAL A 93 -14.07 -6.00 16.79
C VAL A 93 -15.05 -4.84 16.58
N ALA A 94 -14.71 -3.64 17.07
CA ALA A 94 -15.55 -2.45 16.90
C ALA A 94 -15.63 -2.07 15.42
N ALA A 95 -14.49 -2.10 14.72
CA ALA A 95 -14.43 -1.87 13.28
C ALA A 95 -15.28 -2.89 12.50
N GLU A 96 -15.19 -4.19 12.80
CA GLU A 96 -15.95 -5.21 12.07
C GLU A 96 -17.46 -5.03 12.22
N ARG A 97 -17.97 -4.70 13.42
CA ARG A 97 -19.40 -4.47 13.63
C ARG A 97 -19.92 -3.34 12.75
N LEU A 98 -19.21 -2.21 12.72
CA LEU A 98 -19.55 -1.06 11.87
C LEU A 98 -19.52 -1.45 10.38
N LEU A 99 -18.47 -2.14 9.94
CA LEU A 99 -18.26 -2.47 8.53
C LEU A 99 -19.20 -3.57 8.01
N VAL A 100 -19.76 -4.41 8.89
CA VAL A 100 -20.85 -5.32 8.54
C VAL A 100 -22.06 -4.55 8.05
N ASP A 101 -22.51 -3.56 8.83
CA ASP A 101 -23.66 -2.74 8.48
C ASP A 101 -23.37 -1.87 7.24
N ALA A 102 -22.16 -1.30 7.16
CA ALA A 102 -21.74 -0.52 6.01
C ALA A 102 -21.76 -1.34 4.71
N ALA A 103 -21.26 -2.58 4.73
CA ALA A 103 -21.28 -3.46 3.56
C ALA A 103 -22.70 -3.88 3.16
N ALA A 104 -23.63 -3.97 4.10
CA ALA A 104 -25.04 -4.25 3.79
C ALA A 104 -25.70 -3.05 3.08
N ARG A 105 -25.34 -1.81 3.45
CA ARG A 105 -25.89 -0.57 2.87
C ARG A 105 -25.23 -0.22 1.54
N SER A 106 -23.92 -0.42 1.43
CA SER A 106 -23.11 -0.01 0.28
C SER A 106 -22.29 -1.19 -0.26
N PRO A 107 -22.93 -2.28 -0.73
CA PRO A 107 -22.23 -3.52 -1.10
C PRO A 107 -21.28 -3.39 -2.30
N ARG A 108 -21.35 -2.27 -3.03
CA ARG A 108 -20.50 -1.98 -4.20
C ARG A 108 -19.34 -1.03 -3.90
N ASP A 109 -19.12 -0.61 -2.66
CA ASP A 109 -17.98 0.25 -2.32
C ASP A 109 -16.72 -0.61 -2.07
N PRO A 110 -15.67 -0.50 -2.91
CA PRO A 110 -14.45 -1.29 -2.76
C PRO A 110 -13.64 -0.92 -1.50
N ALA A 111 -13.80 0.30 -0.97
CA ALA A 111 -13.09 0.75 0.24
C ALA A 111 -13.62 0.04 1.49
N ILE A 112 -14.92 -0.29 1.51
CA ILE A 112 -15.54 -1.11 2.56
C ILE A 112 -14.94 -2.51 2.54
N TRP A 113 -14.95 -3.18 1.38
CA TRP A 113 -14.40 -4.54 1.29
C TRP A 113 -12.90 -4.60 1.58
N THR A 114 -12.14 -3.60 1.15
CA THR A 114 -10.72 -3.46 1.48
C THR A 114 -10.50 -3.38 2.99
N THR A 115 -11.25 -2.52 3.69
CA THR A 115 -11.12 -2.40 5.15
C THR A 115 -11.61 -3.66 5.88
N ARG A 116 -12.61 -4.35 5.32
CA ARG A 116 -13.06 -5.65 5.83
C ARG A 116 -12.05 -6.79 5.62
N LEU A 117 -11.19 -6.72 4.60
CA LEU A 117 -10.05 -7.64 4.51
C LEU A 117 -9.05 -7.38 5.65
N SER A 118 -8.81 -6.11 6.00
CA SER A 118 -7.98 -5.76 7.15
C SER A 118 -8.57 -6.30 8.46
N THR A 119 -9.87 -6.09 8.75
CA THR A 119 -10.50 -6.64 9.96
C THR A 119 -10.48 -8.16 10.00
N ALA A 120 -10.67 -8.85 8.86
CA ALA A 120 -10.60 -10.32 8.80
C ALA A 120 -9.22 -10.84 9.23
N ARG A 121 -8.15 -10.16 8.78
CA ARG A 121 -6.77 -10.48 9.14
C ARG A 121 -6.51 -10.23 10.63
N GLU A 122 -6.87 -9.06 11.14
CA GLU A 122 -6.66 -8.69 12.55
C GLU A 122 -7.46 -9.57 13.52
N LEU A 123 -8.69 -9.96 13.14
CA LEU A 123 -9.54 -10.87 13.92
C LEU A 123 -9.21 -12.36 13.69
N ARG A 124 -8.28 -12.68 12.79
CA ARG A 124 -7.91 -14.06 12.42
C ARG A 124 -9.13 -14.91 12.04
N LEU A 125 -10.03 -14.37 11.23
CA LEU A 125 -11.27 -15.05 10.81
C LEU A 125 -11.02 -16.22 9.84
N GLY A 126 -9.78 -16.41 9.39
CA GLY A 126 -9.35 -17.53 8.57
C GLY A 126 -9.51 -17.31 7.07
N ARG A 127 -8.98 -18.27 6.30
CA ARG A 127 -8.85 -18.17 4.83
C ARG A 127 -10.19 -18.07 4.10
N SER A 128 -11.20 -18.84 4.51
CA SER A 128 -12.53 -18.81 3.88
C SER A 128 -13.21 -17.44 3.96
N GLU A 129 -12.95 -16.70 5.04
CA GLU A 129 -13.44 -15.33 5.22
C GLU A 129 -12.69 -14.34 4.33
N ALA A 130 -11.36 -14.49 4.23
CA ALA A 130 -10.53 -13.72 3.32
C ALA A 130 -10.98 -13.91 1.86
N ASP A 131 -11.14 -15.15 1.42
CA ASP A 131 -11.51 -15.51 0.04
C ASP A 131 -12.88 -14.95 -0.33
N ARG A 132 -13.88 -15.08 0.56
CA ARG A 132 -15.21 -14.52 0.28
C ARG A 132 -15.19 -13.00 0.17
N ARG A 133 -14.48 -12.31 1.07
CA ARG A 133 -14.41 -10.84 1.07
C ARG A 133 -13.64 -10.33 -0.14
N TYR A 134 -12.53 -11.00 -0.50
CA TYR A 134 -11.77 -10.64 -1.69
C TYR A 134 -12.54 -10.95 -2.97
N GLY A 135 -13.28 -12.06 -3.04
CA GLY A 135 -14.17 -12.36 -4.16
C GLY A 135 -15.19 -11.24 -4.42
N ARG A 136 -15.81 -10.71 -3.36
CA ARG A 136 -16.72 -9.54 -3.46
C ARG A 136 -16.02 -8.29 -3.97
N LEU A 137 -14.80 -8.02 -3.49
CA LEU A 137 -14.02 -6.89 -3.98
C LEU A 137 -13.67 -7.05 -5.47
N ALA A 138 -13.22 -8.24 -5.87
CA ALA A 138 -12.81 -8.54 -7.25
C ALA A 138 -13.98 -8.51 -8.24
N GLU A 139 -15.21 -8.82 -7.80
CA GLU A 139 -16.44 -8.63 -8.57
C GLU A 139 -16.71 -7.14 -8.89
N ILE A 140 -16.24 -6.22 -8.03
CA ILE A 140 -16.45 -4.77 -8.17
C ILE A 140 -15.32 -4.13 -8.99
N ASP A 141 -14.08 -4.39 -8.58
CA ASP A 141 -12.87 -3.82 -9.17
C ASP A 141 -11.73 -4.87 -9.09
N PRO A 142 -11.51 -5.67 -10.14
CA PRO A 142 -10.54 -6.77 -10.12
C PRO A 142 -9.08 -6.29 -10.05
N HIS A 143 -8.81 -5.01 -10.30
CA HIS A 143 -7.48 -4.40 -10.23
C HIS A 143 -7.35 -3.41 -9.06
N HIS A 144 -8.21 -3.53 -8.04
CA HIS A 144 -8.19 -2.69 -6.86
C HIS A 144 -6.98 -2.96 -5.96
N LEU A 145 -5.84 -2.35 -6.28
CA LEU A 145 -4.56 -2.64 -5.63
C LEU A 145 -4.60 -2.57 -4.09
N PRO A 146 -5.23 -1.57 -3.44
CA PRO A 146 -5.28 -1.53 -1.97
C PRO A 146 -5.85 -2.80 -1.35
N GLY A 147 -6.91 -3.37 -1.93
CA GLY A 147 -7.49 -4.61 -1.44
C GLY A 147 -6.76 -5.87 -1.92
N GLN A 148 -6.16 -5.87 -3.11
CA GLN A 148 -5.25 -6.95 -3.53
C GLN A 148 -4.06 -7.09 -2.56
N ARG A 149 -3.53 -5.97 -2.05
CA ARG A 149 -2.47 -5.96 -1.02
C ARG A 149 -2.93 -6.55 0.30
N GLU A 150 -4.13 -6.22 0.76
CA GLU A 150 -4.69 -6.81 1.98
C GLU A 150 -4.94 -8.30 1.83
N TYR A 151 -5.39 -8.73 0.65
CA TYR A 151 -5.55 -10.15 0.37
C TYR A 151 -4.21 -10.86 0.32
N LEU A 152 -3.20 -10.34 -0.39
CA LEU A 152 -1.84 -10.89 -0.42
C LEU A 152 -1.28 -11.10 1.00
N ARG A 153 -1.44 -10.12 1.90
CA ARG A 153 -1.03 -10.25 3.31
C ARG A 153 -1.71 -11.41 4.04
N GLN A 154 -2.97 -11.72 3.74
CA GLN A 154 -3.68 -12.86 4.33
C GLN A 154 -3.21 -14.21 3.76
N LEU A 155 -2.60 -14.20 2.57
CA LEU A 155 -2.01 -15.39 1.97
C LEU A 155 -0.63 -15.71 2.53
N CYS A 156 0.10 -14.73 3.07
CA CYS A 156 1.40 -14.96 3.68
C CYS A 156 1.31 -15.85 4.95
N PRO A 157 2.37 -16.61 5.31
CA PRO A 157 2.36 -17.53 6.44
C PRO A 157 1.94 -16.95 7.79
N GLU A 158 2.25 -15.69 8.07
CA GLU A 158 1.70 -14.99 9.23
C GLU A 158 0.55 -14.07 8.79
N PRO A 159 -0.68 -14.22 9.31
CA PRO A 159 -1.04 -14.98 10.53
C PRO A 159 -1.67 -16.37 10.29
N GLY A 160 -1.37 -17.06 9.18
CA GLY A 160 -1.81 -18.45 8.95
C GLY A 160 -1.88 -18.93 7.49
N GLY A 161 -1.21 -18.26 6.55
CA GLY A 161 -1.19 -18.63 5.13
C GLY A 161 -0.01 -19.52 4.71
N ASP A 162 0.37 -19.45 3.43
CA ASP A 162 1.51 -20.17 2.85
C ASP A 162 2.10 -19.39 1.65
N TRP A 163 3.39 -19.57 1.37
CA TRP A 163 4.10 -18.85 0.31
C TRP A 163 3.61 -19.22 -1.09
N GLU A 164 3.28 -20.49 -1.35
CA GLU A 164 2.86 -20.93 -2.69
C GLU A 164 1.54 -20.26 -3.13
N PRO A 165 0.47 -20.21 -2.30
CA PRO A 165 -0.71 -19.41 -2.60
C PRO A 165 -0.43 -17.92 -2.76
N ALA A 166 0.45 -17.34 -1.94
CA ALA A 166 0.77 -15.90 -2.00
C ALA A 166 1.47 -15.54 -3.33
N HIS A 167 2.48 -16.31 -3.74
CA HIS A 167 3.18 -16.11 -5.01
C HIS A 167 2.29 -16.42 -6.21
N THR A 168 1.46 -17.46 -6.13
CA THR A 168 0.49 -17.78 -7.18
C THR A 168 -0.51 -16.64 -7.40
N PHE A 169 -1.05 -16.08 -6.31
CA PHE A 169 -1.93 -14.92 -6.39
C PHE A 169 -1.24 -13.71 -7.00
N ALA A 170 -0.02 -13.37 -6.54
CA ALA A 170 0.74 -12.25 -7.06
C ALA A 170 1.00 -12.36 -8.58
N ARG A 171 1.38 -13.56 -9.05
CA ARG A 171 1.55 -13.85 -10.49
C ARG A 171 0.26 -13.66 -11.26
N THR A 172 -0.84 -14.25 -10.78
CA THR A 172 -2.16 -14.19 -11.44
C THR A 172 -2.67 -12.75 -11.54
N ALA A 173 -2.50 -11.97 -10.46
CA ALA A 173 -2.87 -10.56 -10.42
C ALA A 173 -2.01 -9.73 -11.39
N ALA A 174 -0.69 -9.98 -11.45
CA ALA A 174 0.21 -9.28 -12.35
C ALA A 174 -0.02 -9.61 -13.84
N GLU A 175 -0.34 -10.86 -14.14
CA GLU A 175 -0.64 -11.35 -15.50
C GLU A 175 -1.91 -10.73 -16.05
N SER A 176 -2.97 -10.67 -15.23
CA SER A 176 -4.26 -10.08 -15.59
C SER A 176 -4.27 -8.55 -15.59
N ALA A 177 -3.29 -7.90 -14.93
CA ALA A 177 -3.24 -6.45 -14.83
C ALA A 177 -2.93 -5.79 -16.20
N PRO A 178 -3.56 -4.63 -16.52
CA PRO A 178 -3.24 -3.88 -17.73
C PRO A 178 -1.76 -3.48 -17.80
N PRO A 179 -1.14 -3.41 -18.99
CA PRO A 179 0.22 -2.90 -19.16
C PRO A 179 0.39 -1.50 -18.57
N GLY A 180 1.49 -1.26 -17.85
CA GLY A 180 1.78 0.01 -17.17
C GLY A 180 0.96 0.28 -15.91
N SER A 181 0.09 -0.65 -15.50
CA SER A 181 -0.64 -0.53 -14.23
C SER A 181 0.26 -0.84 -13.03
N PHE A 182 -0.29 -0.62 -11.83
CA PHE A 182 0.42 -0.87 -10.57
C PHE A 182 0.37 -2.33 -10.12
N GLY A 183 -0.54 -3.14 -10.66
CA GLY A 183 -0.78 -4.54 -10.26
C GLY A 183 0.48 -5.42 -10.17
N PRO A 184 1.43 -5.36 -11.13
CA PRO A 184 2.64 -6.17 -11.07
C PRO A 184 3.52 -5.94 -9.83
N VAL A 185 3.31 -4.86 -9.07
CA VAL A 185 4.01 -4.64 -7.79
C VAL A 185 3.78 -5.76 -6.78
N LEU A 186 2.67 -6.49 -6.87
CA LEU A 186 2.34 -7.59 -5.95
C LEU A 186 3.38 -8.71 -5.97
N ILE A 187 4.07 -8.93 -7.10
CA ILE A 187 5.20 -9.85 -7.20
C ILE A 187 6.34 -9.38 -6.28
N ALA A 188 6.70 -8.09 -6.39
CA ALA A 188 7.76 -7.52 -5.56
C ALA A 188 7.38 -7.54 -4.07
N GLU A 189 6.13 -7.22 -3.73
CA GLU A 189 5.63 -7.28 -2.35
C GLU A 189 5.67 -8.72 -1.80
N ALA A 190 5.24 -9.73 -2.58
CA ALA A 190 5.29 -11.14 -2.17
C ALA A 190 6.72 -11.61 -1.87
N HIS A 191 7.69 -11.28 -2.73
CA HIS A 191 9.11 -11.62 -2.49
C HIS A 191 9.73 -10.85 -1.33
N LEU A 192 9.35 -9.59 -1.12
CA LEU A 192 9.81 -8.81 0.03
C LEU A 192 9.30 -9.40 1.34
N GLU A 193 8.03 -9.80 1.40
CA GLU A 193 7.46 -10.49 2.56
C GLU A 193 8.13 -11.85 2.81
N HIS A 194 8.28 -12.67 1.76
CA HIS A 194 8.99 -13.96 1.84
C HIS A 194 10.40 -13.79 2.38
N ARG A 195 11.16 -12.86 1.79
CA ARG A 195 12.51 -12.55 2.22
C ARG A 195 12.54 -12.10 3.69
N ARG A 196 11.60 -11.24 4.11
CA ARG A 196 11.55 -10.70 5.47
C ARG A 196 11.30 -11.82 6.49
N ALA A 197 10.33 -12.68 6.23
CA ALA A 197 9.97 -13.78 7.10
C ALA A 197 11.06 -14.87 7.17
N GLU A 198 11.53 -15.36 6.03
CA GLU A 198 12.43 -16.52 5.97
C GLU A 198 13.90 -16.14 6.15
N HIS A 199 14.26 -14.90 5.81
CA HIS A 199 15.66 -14.48 5.69
C HIS A 199 15.97 -13.15 6.38
N GLY A 200 15.02 -12.52 7.07
CA GLY A 200 15.19 -11.20 7.69
C GLY A 200 16.36 -11.12 8.68
N ARG A 201 16.69 -12.23 9.36
CA ARG A 201 17.85 -12.33 10.28
C ARG A 201 19.21 -12.48 9.59
N ARG A 202 19.25 -12.77 8.28
CA ARG A 202 20.47 -13.10 7.52
C ARG A 202 20.48 -12.37 6.18
N ALA A 203 21.03 -11.16 6.16
CA ALA A 203 21.07 -10.30 4.97
C ALA A 203 21.63 -11.01 3.72
N SER A 204 22.69 -11.81 3.86
CA SER A 204 23.29 -12.57 2.75
C SER A 204 22.39 -13.69 2.21
N ALA A 205 21.63 -14.36 3.08
CA ALA A 205 20.65 -15.36 2.65
C ALA A 205 19.48 -14.71 1.91
N GLY A 206 18.97 -13.59 2.44
CA GLY A 206 17.90 -12.84 1.79
C GLY A 206 18.31 -12.27 0.42
N ARG A 207 19.58 -11.84 0.27
CA ARG A 207 20.11 -11.46 -1.04
C ARG A 207 20.21 -12.66 -1.98
N ARG A 208 20.68 -13.82 -1.51
CA ARG A 208 20.78 -15.04 -2.33
C ARG A 208 19.41 -15.49 -2.85
N TYR A 209 18.37 -15.38 -2.02
CA TYR A 209 16.99 -15.65 -2.42
C TYR A 209 16.54 -14.75 -3.58
N LEU A 210 16.67 -13.42 -3.42
CA LEU A 210 16.30 -12.48 -4.49
C LEU A 210 17.16 -12.65 -5.76
N ALA A 211 18.40 -13.12 -5.60
CA ALA A 211 19.33 -13.35 -6.69
C ALA A 211 19.17 -14.70 -7.39
N ALA A 212 18.26 -15.57 -6.93
CA ALA A 212 17.90 -16.78 -7.67
C ALA A 212 17.37 -16.40 -9.05
N ASP A 213 17.75 -17.15 -10.08
CA ASP A 213 17.49 -16.76 -11.48
C ASP A 213 16.00 -16.58 -11.75
N GLU A 214 15.13 -17.47 -11.22
CA GLU A 214 13.67 -17.33 -11.40
C GLU A 214 13.13 -16.07 -10.73
N VAL A 215 13.48 -15.84 -9.45
CA VAL A 215 13.00 -14.68 -8.67
C VAL A 215 13.48 -13.37 -9.31
N ARG A 216 14.75 -13.32 -9.73
CA ARG A 216 15.30 -12.13 -10.38
C ARG A 216 14.58 -11.85 -11.70
N ALA A 217 14.38 -12.87 -12.53
CA ALA A 217 13.67 -12.71 -13.80
C ALA A 217 12.23 -12.22 -13.59
N GLU A 218 11.53 -12.77 -12.59
CA GLU A 218 10.17 -12.40 -12.24
C GLU A 218 10.07 -10.94 -11.78
N LEU A 219 10.99 -10.47 -10.93
CA LEU A 219 11.05 -9.07 -10.49
C LEU A 219 11.30 -8.09 -11.64
N TYR A 220 12.20 -8.45 -12.56
CA TYR A 220 12.48 -7.64 -13.74
C TYR A 220 11.28 -7.57 -14.69
N GLU A 221 10.61 -8.69 -14.94
CA GLU A 221 9.40 -8.72 -15.77
C GLU A 221 8.25 -7.92 -15.14
N ALA A 222 8.06 -8.04 -13.83
CA ALA A 222 7.08 -7.24 -13.09
C ALA A 222 7.34 -5.74 -13.21
N ALA A 223 8.60 -5.31 -13.06
CA ALA A 223 8.99 -3.91 -13.22
C ALA A 223 8.79 -3.42 -14.67
N ARG A 224 9.12 -4.25 -15.67
CA ARG A 224 8.92 -3.95 -17.10
C ARG A 224 7.45 -3.78 -17.48
N ARG A 225 6.55 -4.58 -16.88
CA ARG A 225 5.10 -4.47 -17.06
C ARG A 225 4.47 -3.31 -16.28
N SER A 226 5.20 -2.69 -15.36
CA SER A 226 4.71 -1.63 -14.47
C SER A 226 5.58 -0.36 -14.58
N VAL A 227 6.43 -0.08 -13.60
CA VAL A 227 7.21 1.17 -13.45
C VAL A 227 8.15 1.51 -14.61
N TRP A 228 8.54 0.54 -15.44
CA TRP A 228 9.35 0.77 -16.64
C TRP A 228 8.54 0.68 -17.94
N HIS A 229 7.23 0.46 -17.86
CA HIS A 229 6.36 0.45 -19.01
C HIS A 229 6.08 1.87 -19.51
N ALA A 230 5.97 2.07 -20.82
CA ALA A 230 5.72 3.37 -21.42
C ALA A 230 4.38 4.01 -20.98
N ASP A 231 3.39 3.18 -20.65
CA ASP A 231 2.07 3.61 -20.20
C ASP A 231 1.95 3.86 -18.69
N PHE A 232 3.03 3.69 -17.92
CA PHE A 232 3.00 3.94 -16.48
C PHE A 232 2.64 5.39 -16.16
N ARG A 233 1.62 5.60 -15.31
CA ARG A 233 1.12 6.93 -14.95
C ARG A 233 1.35 7.22 -13.47
N HIS A 234 1.67 8.48 -13.16
CA HIS A 234 1.86 8.97 -11.78
C HIS A 234 0.52 9.29 -11.08
N GLY A 235 -0.40 8.32 -11.05
CA GLY A 235 -1.64 8.40 -10.28
C GLY A 235 -1.45 7.99 -8.81
N HIS A 236 -2.49 8.13 -7.98
CA HIS A 236 -2.39 7.84 -6.54
C HIS A 236 -1.78 6.46 -6.25
N GLY A 237 -0.67 6.41 -5.50
CA GLY A 237 0.05 5.19 -5.17
C GLY A 237 1.35 4.96 -5.95
N TRP A 238 1.63 5.71 -7.02
CA TRP A 238 2.83 5.53 -7.86
C TRP A 238 4.14 5.66 -7.06
N VAL A 239 4.21 6.56 -6.08
CA VAL A 239 5.40 6.75 -5.22
C VAL A 239 5.69 5.50 -4.42
N ARG A 240 4.64 4.88 -3.85
CA ARG A 240 4.76 3.63 -3.07
C ARG A 240 5.17 2.49 -3.98
N VAL A 241 4.53 2.34 -5.14
CA VAL A 241 4.85 1.28 -6.12
C VAL A 241 6.30 1.36 -6.57
N THR A 242 6.75 2.55 -6.95
CA THR A 242 8.14 2.78 -7.38
C THR A 242 9.11 2.57 -6.22
N SER A 243 8.76 2.98 -5.00
CA SER A 243 9.54 2.71 -3.78
C SER A 243 9.68 1.22 -3.49
N THR A 244 8.64 0.42 -3.72
CA THR A 244 8.69 -1.04 -3.54
C THR A 244 9.67 -1.69 -4.52
N PHE A 245 9.60 -1.33 -5.81
CA PHE A 245 10.58 -1.83 -6.78
C PHE A 245 12.00 -1.33 -6.46
N ALA A 246 12.16 -0.07 -6.07
CA ALA A 246 13.46 0.47 -5.68
C ALA A 246 14.06 -0.32 -4.50
N MET A 247 13.24 -0.64 -3.50
CA MET A 247 13.66 -1.44 -2.36
C MET A 247 14.10 -2.86 -2.77
N VAL A 248 13.31 -3.57 -3.57
CA VAL A 248 13.64 -4.96 -3.92
C VAL A 248 14.94 -5.04 -4.72
N PHE A 249 15.17 -4.14 -5.69
CA PHE A 249 16.43 -4.08 -6.43
C PHE A 249 17.60 -3.62 -5.56
N ALA A 250 17.37 -2.71 -4.62
CA ALA A 250 18.39 -2.30 -3.65
C ALA A 250 18.81 -3.44 -2.71
N LEU A 251 17.87 -4.30 -2.29
CA LEU A 251 18.14 -5.49 -1.47
C LEU A 251 18.77 -6.64 -2.27
N LEU A 252 18.50 -6.72 -3.57
CA LEU A 252 19.19 -7.58 -4.53
C LEU A 252 20.64 -7.12 -4.80
N ASP A 253 20.96 -5.86 -4.46
CA ASP A 253 22.22 -5.18 -4.80
C ASP A 253 22.37 -4.91 -6.32
N ASP A 254 21.25 -4.77 -7.02
CA ASP A 254 21.19 -4.37 -8.42
C ASP A 254 21.19 -2.84 -8.52
N ARG A 255 22.39 -2.26 -8.44
CA ARG A 255 22.59 -0.80 -8.36
C ARG A 255 21.96 -0.04 -9.54
N PRO A 256 22.15 -0.44 -10.82
CA PRO A 256 21.55 0.29 -11.93
C PRO A 256 20.01 0.32 -11.88
N ALA A 257 19.36 -0.80 -11.56
CA ALA A 257 17.91 -0.86 -11.43
C ALA A 257 17.40 0.01 -10.26
N ALA A 258 18.05 -0.10 -9.10
CA ALA A 258 17.71 0.72 -7.93
C ALA A 258 17.92 2.22 -8.20
N ASP A 259 19.02 2.61 -8.85
CA ASP A 259 19.34 4.00 -9.17
C ASP A 259 18.31 4.61 -10.14
N SER A 260 17.92 3.88 -11.17
CA SER A 260 16.87 4.29 -12.12
C SER A 260 15.56 4.62 -11.40
N LEU A 261 15.11 3.75 -10.50
CA LEU A 261 13.85 3.92 -9.77
C LEU A 261 13.92 5.01 -8.69
N LEU A 262 15.03 5.10 -7.96
CA LEU A 262 15.26 6.16 -6.97
C LEU A 262 15.39 7.53 -7.63
N THR A 263 15.93 7.60 -8.85
CA THR A 263 15.99 8.81 -9.66
C THR A 263 14.61 9.20 -10.17
N ALA A 264 13.80 8.24 -10.62
CA ALA A 264 12.42 8.48 -11.06
C ALA A 264 11.53 9.08 -9.96
N LEU A 265 11.78 8.73 -8.69
CA LEU A 265 11.11 9.32 -7.53
C LEU A 265 11.51 10.78 -7.27
N GLY A 266 12.67 11.24 -7.77
CA GLY A 266 13.20 12.57 -7.47
C GLY A 266 13.37 12.79 -5.97
N ASP A 267 12.82 13.88 -5.44
CA ASP A 267 12.85 14.18 -4.00
C ASP A 267 11.73 13.45 -3.22
N LEU A 268 10.77 12.79 -3.88
CA LEU A 268 9.68 12.10 -3.21
C LEU A 268 10.15 10.79 -2.56
N GLY A 269 9.47 10.41 -1.47
CA GLY A 269 9.62 9.11 -0.84
C GLY A 269 8.31 8.62 -0.24
N SER A 270 8.26 7.33 0.05
CA SER A 270 7.17 6.70 0.80
C SER A 270 7.74 6.06 2.06
N ALA A 271 7.02 6.13 3.18
CA ALA A 271 7.45 5.46 4.41
C ALA A 271 7.51 3.94 4.22
N TYR A 272 6.41 3.34 3.76
CA TYR A 272 6.39 1.95 3.30
C TYR A 272 7.00 1.82 1.90
N PRO A 273 7.83 0.82 1.61
CA PRO A 273 8.22 -0.30 2.49
C PRO A 273 9.50 -0.06 3.30
N TRP A 274 10.11 1.13 3.23
CA TRP A 274 11.41 1.42 3.84
C TRP A 274 11.40 1.37 5.38
N ASP A 275 10.25 1.62 5.99
CA ASP A 275 9.98 1.47 7.43
C ASP A 275 10.33 0.07 7.97
N HIS A 276 10.29 -0.97 7.13
CA HIS A 276 10.72 -2.31 7.50
C HIS A 276 12.24 -2.45 7.73
N LEU A 277 13.06 -1.49 7.28
CA LEU A 277 14.50 -1.49 7.49
C LEU A 277 14.98 -0.48 8.54
N GLY A 278 14.09 0.38 9.05
CA GLY A 278 14.40 1.45 9.99
C GLY A 278 13.69 2.76 9.65
N ASP A 279 14.23 3.89 10.09
CA ASP A 279 13.70 5.22 9.74
C ASP A 279 13.70 5.43 8.22
N PRO A 280 12.53 5.64 7.56
CA PRO A 280 12.44 5.69 6.10
C PRO A 280 13.34 6.76 5.47
N GLY A 281 13.42 7.95 6.06
CA GLY A 281 14.24 9.04 5.52
C GLY A 281 15.71 8.67 5.47
N SER A 282 16.23 8.18 6.60
CA SER A 282 17.61 7.73 6.73
C SER A 282 17.93 6.53 5.82
N VAL A 283 17.00 5.57 5.73
CA VAL A 283 17.15 4.37 4.90
C VAL A 283 17.18 4.73 3.41
N ILE A 284 16.27 5.57 2.93
CA ILE A 284 16.24 6.01 1.53
C ILE A 284 17.53 6.74 1.16
N VAL A 285 18.01 7.65 2.01
CA VAL A 285 19.29 8.36 1.80
C VAL A 285 20.45 7.39 1.68
N LYS A 286 20.53 6.37 2.56
CA LYS A 286 21.55 5.32 2.51
C LYS A 286 21.51 4.57 1.17
N TYR A 287 20.34 4.15 0.70
CA TYR A 287 20.23 3.39 -0.54
C TYR A 287 20.43 4.23 -1.79
N ARG A 288 20.06 5.53 -1.78
CA ARG A 288 20.44 6.49 -2.84
C ARG A 288 21.95 6.59 -3.01
N ARG A 289 22.72 6.69 -1.91
CA ARG A 289 24.20 6.72 -1.96
C ARG A 289 24.77 5.45 -2.55
N ARG A 290 24.29 4.29 -2.08
CA ARG A 290 24.75 2.97 -2.54
C ARG A 290 24.48 2.76 -4.03
N ALA A 291 23.29 3.15 -4.50
CA ALA A 291 22.89 3.03 -5.89
C ALA A 291 23.77 3.90 -6.82
N ALA A 292 24.03 5.15 -6.41
CA ALA A 292 24.91 6.09 -7.11
C ALA A 292 26.42 5.73 -7.07
N GLY A 293 26.80 4.61 -6.44
CA GLY A 293 28.20 4.17 -6.33
C GLY A 293 29.00 4.85 -5.20
N GLY A 294 28.35 5.64 -4.34
CA GLY A 294 28.94 6.12 -3.10
C GLY A 294 29.08 4.97 -2.09
N GLY A 295 30.31 4.69 -1.65
CA GLY A 295 30.57 3.73 -0.56
C GLY A 295 29.83 4.11 0.72
N THR A 296 29.49 3.10 1.52
CA THR A 296 28.74 3.20 2.79
C THR A 296 29.40 4.14 3.80
#